data_AF-A0A1J5T626-F1
#
_entry.id   AF-A0A1J5T626-F1
#
_cell.length_a   1.000
_cell.length_b   1.000
_cell.length_c   1.000
_cell.angle_alpha   90.00
_cell.angle_beta   90.00
_cell.angle_gamma   90.00
#
_symmetry.space_group_name_H-M   'P 1'
#
loop_
_entity.id
_entity.type
_entity.pdbx_description
1 polymer ?
#
loop_
_entity_poly.entity_id
_entity_poly.type
_entity_poly.pdbx_seq_one_letter_code
_entity_poly.pdbx_strand_id
1 'polypeptide(L)'
;MQEGNKDFLYLLRMLEAIGKILFYTKDYVTADAFLFSNHQKDYNASLLLLLHIGEQATKVSSNTKQKFPEIDWKIIKDFRNRVAHDYINVDKLIVFSVIKQQLPVLQNQLILCIKKQIDDNVFLKEELEISKGSIFYEHIDFSKL
;
A
#
# COMPACT_ATOMS: atom_id res chain seq x y z
N MET A 1 -5.37 -26.80 6.40
CA MET A 1 -4.20 -25.91 6.30
C MET A 1 -4.69 -24.50 6.58
N GLN A 2 -4.14 -23.80 7.58
CA GLN A 2 -4.63 -22.49 8.00
C GLN A 2 -4.39 -21.45 6.89
N GLU A 3 -5.42 -21.15 6.11
CA GLU A 3 -5.41 -20.05 5.11
C GLU A 3 -5.39 -18.65 5.77
N GLY A 4 -5.40 -18.56 7.10
CA GLY A 4 -5.48 -17.31 7.86
C GLY A 4 -4.18 -16.51 8.04
N ASN A 5 -3.00 -17.05 7.70
CA ASN A 5 -1.71 -16.44 8.09
C ASN A 5 -0.86 -15.90 6.93
N LYS A 6 -1.48 -15.22 5.96
CA LYS A 6 -0.74 -14.42 4.95
C LYS A 6 -1.28 -13.01 4.80
N ASP A 7 -2.46 -12.73 5.33
CA ASP A 7 -3.05 -11.39 5.31
C ASP A 7 -2.13 -10.38 5.97
N PHE A 8 -1.55 -10.71 7.14
CA PHE A 8 -0.56 -9.85 7.79
C PHE A 8 0.58 -9.46 6.86
N LEU A 9 1.17 -10.44 6.16
CA LEU A 9 2.22 -10.22 5.16
C LEU A 9 1.75 -9.33 4.00
N TYR A 10 0.55 -9.56 3.47
CA TYR A 10 0.01 -8.74 2.38
C TYR A 10 -0.23 -7.29 2.81
N LEU A 11 -0.76 -7.09 4.01
CA LEU A 11 -0.99 -5.76 4.59
C LEU A 11 0.33 -5.03 4.83
N LEU A 12 1.35 -5.69 5.38
CA LEU A 12 2.69 -5.11 5.56
C LEU A 12 3.33 -4.73 4.23
N ARG A 13 3.24 -5.59 3.21
CA ARG A 13 3.79 -5.28 1.88
C ARG A 13 3.11 -4.07 1.23
N MET A 14 1.82 -3.88 1.46
CA MET A 14 1.12 -2.66 1.05
C MET A 14 1.62 -1.44 1.82
N LEU A 15 1.76 -1.53 3.15
CA LEU A 15 2.28 -0.42 3.96
C LEU A 15 3.69 -0.01 3.56
N GLU A 16 4.58 -0.97 3.31
CA GLU A 16 5.94 -0.72 2.82
C GLU A 16 5.93 -0.03 1.46
N ALA A 17 5.10 -0.52 0.52
CA ALA A 17 4.98 0.09 -0.79
C ALA A 17 4.44 1.53 -0.70
N ILE A 18 3.45 1.77 0.16
CA ILE A 18 2.93 3.12 0.41
C ILE A 18 4.03 4.02 0.99
N GLY A 19 4.76 3.54 2.01
CA GLY A 19 5.84 4.29 2.63
C GLY A 19 6.93 4.70 1.62
N LYS A 20 7.34 3.77 0.75
CA LYS A 20 8.28 4.06 -0.35
C LYS A 20 7.74 5.10 -1.34
N ILE A 21 6.48 4.98 -1.76
CA ILE A 21 5.86 5.97 -2.65
C ILE A 21 5.86 7.36 -1.99
N LEU A 22 5.45 7.44 -0.72
CA LEU A 22 5.43 8.71 0.00
C LEU A 22 6.83 9.31 0.14
N PHE A 23 7.86 8.47 0.35
CA PHE A 23 9.25 8.92 0.38
C PHE A 23 9.72 9.45 -0.98
N TYR A 24 9.48 8.72 -2.07
CA TYR A 24 9.85 9.15 -3.42
C TYR A 24 9.15 10.43 -3.86
N THR A 25 7.94 10.68 -3.33
CA THR A 25 7.10 11.79 -3.78
C THR A 25 7.06 12.98 -2.83
N LYS A 26 7.78 12.94 -1.71
CA LYS A 26 7.69 13.95 -0.63
C LYS A 26 7.99 15.37 -1.12
N ASP A 27 8.98 15.53 -1.99
CA ASP A 27 9.49 16.84 -2.42
C ASP A 27 8.76 17.42 -3.64
N TYR A 28 7.87 16.65 -4.28
CA TYR A 28 7.11 17.11 -5.45
C TYR A 28 5.80 17.77 -5.03
N VAL A 29 5.56 18.97 -5.56
CA VAL A 29 4.34 19.77 -5.32
C VAL A 29 3.33 19.64 -6.47
N THR A 30 3.80 19.36 -7.69
CA THR A 30 2.95 19.21 -8.88
C THR A 30 3.18 17.88 -9.59
N ALA A 31 2.17 17.42 -10.33
CA ALA A 31 2.25 16.20 -11.11
C ALA A 31 3.31 16.29 -12.23
N ASP A 32 3.50 17.46 -12.84
CA ASP A 32 4.54 17.68 -13.85
C ASP A 32 5.95 17.59 -13.26
N ALA A 33 6.18 18.23 -12.10
CA ALA A 33 7.47 18.14 -11.41
C ALA A 33 7.79 16.68 -11.04
N PHE A 34 6.79 15.93 -10.60
CA PHE A 34 6.92 14.51 -10.30
C PHE A 34 7.18 13.64 -11.54
N LEU A 35 6.47 13.90 -12.64
CA LEU A 35 6.60 13.11 -13.86
C LEU A 35 7.94 13.34 -14.56
N PHE A 36 8.42 14.58 -14.63
CA PHE A 36 9.57 14.95 -15.45
C PHE A 36 10.90 14.98 -14.69
N SER A 37 10.91 14.79 -13.37
CA SER A 37 12.14 14.70 -12.58
C SER A 37 12.87 13.37 -12.82
N ASN A 38 14.20 13.37 -12.60
CA ASN A 38 14.99 12.14 -12.47
C ASN A 38 14.80 11.13 -13.61
N HIS A 39 14.63 11.62 -14.85
CA HIS A 39 14.28 10.78 -16.02
C HIS A 39 13.07 9.85 -15.76
N GLN A 40 12.04 10.38 -15.10
CA GLN A 40 10.81 9.69 -14.69
C GLN A 40 11.01 8.52 -13.72
N LYS A 41 12.21 8.35 -13.14
CA LYS A 41 12.52 7.20 -12.27
C LYS A 41 11.54 7.09 -11.09
N ASP A 42 11.31 8.20 -10.40
CA ASP A 42 10.44 8.22 -9.20
C ASP A 42 8.98 8.00 -9.58
N TYR A 43 8.54 8.54 -10.73
CA TYR A 43 7.22 8.31 -11.29
C TYR A 43 6.99 6.83 -11.63
N ASN A 44 7.89 6.25 -12.41
CA ASN A 44 7.82 4.85 -12.83
C ASN A 44 7.91 3.89 -11.63
N ALA A 45 8.80 4.17 -10.67
CA ALA A 45 8.90 3.39 -9.44
C ALA A 45 7.59 3.46 -8.63
N SER A 46 6.98 4.63 -8.52
CA SER A 46 5.70 4.80 -7.82
C SER A 46 4.56 4.07 -8.52
N LEU A 47 4.49 4.09 -9.86
CA LEU A 47 3.50 3.31 -10.61
C LEU A 47 3.64 1.81 -10.37
N LEU A 48 4.88 1.29 -10.38
CA LEU A 48 5.13 -0.13 -10.09
C LEU A 48 4.70 -0.50 -8.67
N LEU A 49 4.96 0.35 -7.69
CA LEU A 49 4.54 0.15 -6.31
C LEU A 49 3.01 0.23 -6.15
N LEU A 50 2.33 1.12 -6.87
CA LEU A 50 0.87 1.18 -6.92
C LEU A 50 0.26 -0.10 -7.49
N LEU A 51 0.86 -0.66 -8.55
CA LEU A 51 0.48 -1.97 -9.08
C LEU A 51 0.69 -3.08 -8.03
N HIS A 52 1.80 -3.02 -7.30
CA HIS A 52 2.09 -3.97 -6.23
C HIS A 52 1.06 -3.92 -5.09
N ILE A 53 0.65 -2.71 -4.69
CA ILE A 53 -0.41 -2.51 -3.68
C ILE A 53 -1.70 -3.19 -4.13
N GLY A 54 -2.15 -2.92 -5.36
CA GLY A 54 -3.37 -3.53 -5.86
C GLY A 54 -3.27 -5.05 -5.99
N GLU A 55 -2.12 -5.58 -6.39
CA GLU A 55 -1.86 -7.02 -6.41
C GLU A 55 -1.98 -7.65 -5.01
N GLN A 56 -1.39 -7.03 -3.97
CA GLN A 56 -1.53 -7.54 -2.60
C GLN A 56 -2.98 -7.45 -2.11
N ALA A 57 -3.70 -6.37 -2.44
CA ALA A 57 -5.11 -6.20 -2.10
C ALA A 57 -5.98 -7.33 -2.67
N THR A 58 -5.65 -7.88 -3.84
CA THR A 58 -6.38 -9.06 -4.37
C THR A 58 -6.20 -10.32 -3.51
N LYS A 59 -5.05 -10.46 -2.85
CA LYS A 59 -4.66 -11.65 -2.09
C LYS A 59 -5.14 -11.66 -0.65
N VAL A 60 -5.47 -10.49 -0.09
CA VAL A 60 -6.10 -10.38 1.23
C VAL A 60 -7.39 -11.20 1.27
N SER A 61 -7.56 -12.00 2.32
CA SER A 61 -8.71 -12.91 2.47
C SER A 61 -10.05 -12.17 2.49
N SER A 62 -11.11 -12.86 2.08
CA SER A 62 -12.48 -12.34 2.16
C SER A 62 -12.89 -12.01 3.59
N ASN A 63 -12.40 -12.75 4.58
CA ASN A 63 -12.69 -12.52 6.00
C ASN A 63 -12.15 -11.16 6.46
N THR A 64 -10.90 -10.85 6.16
CA THR A 64 -10.32 -9.52 6.44
C THR A 64 -11.07 -8.44 5.68
N LYS A 65 -11.36 -8.64 4.39
CA LYS A 65 -12.08 -7.64 3.58
C LYS A 65 -13.47 -7.30 4.15
N GLN A 66 -14.22 -8.31 4.60
CA GLN A 66 -15.55 -8.12 5.18
C GLN A 66 -15.49 -7.45 6.56
N LYS A 67 -14.42 -7.70 7.33
CA LYS A 67 -14.22 -7.11 8.67
C LYS A 67 -13.83 -5.63 8.60
N PHE A 68 -13.21 -5.20 7.50
CA PHE A 68 -12.76 -3.83 7.27
C PHE A 68 -13.34 -3.27 5.95
N PRO A 69 -14.67 -3.04 5.88
CA PRO A 69 -15.35 -2.56 4.68
C PRO A 69 -15.07 -1.08 4.38
N GLU A 70 -14.48 -0.33 5.31
CA GLU A 70 -14.04 1.06 5.11
C GLU A 70 -12.87 1.16 4.13
N ILE A 71 -12.12 0.07 3.94
CA ILE A 71 -11.10 -0.02 2.90
C ILE A 71 -11.81 -0.45 1.61
N ASP A 72 -11.81 0.40 0.59
CA ASP A 72 -12.40 0.06 -0.70
C ASP A 72 -11.45 -0.86 -1.51
N TRP A 73 -11.45 -2.14 -1.13
CA TRP A 73 -10.66 -3.19 -1.76
C TRP A 73 -10.90 -3.31 -3.27
N LYS A 74 -12.13 -3.00 -3.71
CA LYS A 74 -12.50 -3.07 -5.12
C LYS A 74 -11.85 -1.92 -5.89
N ILE A 75 -11.95 -0.69 -5.40
CA ILE A 75 -11.30 0.48 -6.03
C ILE A 75 -9.78 0.27 -6.12
N ILE A 76 -9.15 -0.26 -5.07
CA ILE A 76 -7.69 -0.52 -5.07
C ILE A 76 -7.31 -1.53 -6.17
N LYS A 77 -8.09 -2.62 -6.31
CA LYS A 77 -7.91 -3.61 -7.39
C LYS A 77 -8.15 -3.01 -8.78
N ASP A 78 -9.22 -2.25 -8.94
CA ASP A 78 -9.60 -1.67 -10.22
C ASP A 78 -8.59 -0.61 -10.69
N PHE A 79 -8.02 0.16 -9.75
CA PHE A 79 -6.92 1.08 -10.03
C PHE A 79 -5.68 0.34 -10.58
N ARG A 80 -5.29 -0.79 -9.98
CA ARG A 80 -4.20 -1.64 -10.52
C ARG A 80 -4.49 -2.10 -11.93
N ASN A 81 -5.73 -2.51 -12.23
CA ASN A 81 -6.10 -2.93 -13.58
C ASN A 81 -5.96 -1.78 -14.58
N ARG A 82 -6.42 -0.58 -14.21
CA ARG A 82 -6.29 0.60 -15.06
C ARG A 82 -4.82 0.93 -15.35
N VAL A 83 -3.97 0.97 -14.32
CA VAL A 83 -2.54 1.27 -14.48
C VAL A 83 -1.82 0.18 -15.29
N ALA A 84 -2.19 -1.10 -15.13
CA ALA A 84 -1.55 -2.19 -15.86
C ALA A 84 -1.93 -2.23 -17.34
N HIS A 85 -3.18 -1.90 -17.67
CA HIS A 85 -3.68 -1.96 -19.06
C HIS A 85 -3.38 -0.70 -19.86
N ASP A 86 -3.33 0.47 -19.22
CA ASP A 86 -3.17 1.75 -19.90
C ASP A 86 -1.94 2.51 -19.40
N TYR A 87 -0.89 1.79 -19.00
CA TYR A 87 0.35 2.33 -18.41
C TYR A 87 0.90 3.56 -19.14
N ILE A 88 0.81 3.55 -20.47
CA ILE A 88 1.32 4.63 -21.34
C ILE A 88 0.47 5.91 -21.22
N ASN A 89 -0.85 5.80 -21.03
CA ASN A 89 -1.76 6.94 -21.00
C ASN A 89 -2.36 7.20 -19.61
N VAL A 90 -1.78 6.63 -18.55
CA VAL A 90 -2.24 6.92 -17.19
C VAL A 90 -2.08 8.41 -16.93
N ASP A 91 -3.19 9.07 -16.60
CA ASP A 91 -3.21 10.49 -16.30
C ASP A 91 -2.38 10.77 -15.04
N LYS A 92 -1.27 11.49 -15.23
CA LYS A 92 -0.36 11.94 -14.15
C LYS A 92 -1.07 12.71 -13.04
N LEU A 93 -2.13 13.47 -13.36
CA LEU A 93 -2.90 14.21 -12.36
C LEU A 93 -3.66 13.26 -11.45
N ILE A 94 -4.24 12.20 -12.00
CA ILE A 94 -4.91 11.14 -11.23
C ILE A 94 -3.89 10.43 -10.35
N VAL A 95 -2.76 10.01 -10.91
CA VAL A 95 -1.71 9.30 -10.15
C VAL A 95 -1.22 10.16 -8.99
N PHE A 96 -0.87 11.41 -9.27
CA PHE A 96 -0.38 12.32 -8.25
C PHE A 96 -1.44 12.59 -7.18
N SER A 97 -2.71 12.73 -7.56
CA SER A 97 -3.83 12.87 -6.62
C SER A 97 -4.00 11.63 -5.74
N VAL A 98 -3.93 10.43 -6.32
CA VAL A 98 -3.98 9.16 -5.56
C VAL A 98 -2.85 9.12 -4.54
N ILE A 99 -1.63 9.45 -4.95
CA ILE A 99 -0.46 9.45 -4.07
C ILE A 99 -0.61 10.45 -2.93
N LYS A 100 -1.03 11.69 -3.22
CA LYS A 100 -1.06 12.75 -2.21
C LYS A 100 -2.28 12.71 -1.30
N GLN A 101 -3.41 12.19 -1.76
CA GLN A 101 -4.68 12.25 -1.03
C GLN A 101 -5.18 10.88 -0.58
N GLN A 102 -5.08 9.86 -1.43
CA GLN A 102 -5.71 8.56 -1.17
C GLN A 102 -4.77 7.59 -0.44
N LEU A 103 -3.47 7.58 -0.78
CA LEU A 103 -2.52 6.69 -0.13
C LEU A 103 -2.34 6.96 1.37
N PRO A 104 -2.29 8.21 1.88
CA PRO A 104 -2.24 8.46 3.32
C PRO A 104 -3.47 7.94 4.06
N VAL A 105 -4.65 8.05 3.44
CA VAL A 105 -5.90 7.50 3.99
C VAL A 105 -5.82 5.98 4.06
N LEU A 106 -5.45 5.33 2.95
CA LEU A 106 -5.27 3.89 2.89
C LEU A 106 -4.23 3.40 3.91
N GLN A 107 -3.11 4.11 4.06
CA GLN A 107 -2.06 3.78 5.04
C GLN A 107 -2.64 3.70 6.45
N ASN A 108 -3.41 4.71 6.86
CA ASN A 108 -4.04 4.75 8.17
C ASN A 108 -5.06 3.62 8.36
N GLN A 109 -5.87 3.34 7.33
CA GLN A 109 -6.83 2.23 7.39
C GLN A 109 -6.14 0.87 7.52
N LEU A 110 -5.04 0.64 6.78
CA LEU A 110 -4.25 -0.59 6.89
C LEU A 110 -3.61 -0.74 8.28
N ILE A 111 -3.10 0.35 8.85
CA ILE A 111 -2.56 0.36 10.23
C ILE A 111 -3.64 -0.03 11.24
N LEU A 112 -4.84 0.57 11.16
CA LEU A 112 -5.97 0.24 12.03
C LEU A 112 -6.43 -1.21 11.85
N CYS A 113 -6.43 -1.70 10.61
CA CYS A 113 -6.72 -3.09 10.28
C CYS A 113 -5.76 -4.06 10.97
N ILE A 114 -4.45 -3.83 10.84
CA ILE A 114 -3.43 -4.65 11.50
C ILE A 114 -3.58 -4.61 13.02
N LYS A 115 -3.70 -3.40 13.60
CA LYS A 115 -3.87 -3.22 15.06
C LYS A 115 -5.04 -4.02 15.62
N LYS A 116 -6.22 -3.85 15.03
CA LYS A 116 -7.42 -4.55 15.47
C LYS A 116 -7.28 -6.07 15.33
N GLN A 117 -6.61 -6.55 14.30
CA GLN A 117 -6.36 -7.99 14.14
C GLN A 117 -5.34 -8.55 15.13
N ILE A 118 -4.38 -7.75 15.59
CA ILE A 118 -3.47 -8.12 16.69
C ILE A 118 -4.25 -8.14 18.02
N ASP A 119 -5.08 -7.13 18.29
CA ASP A 119 -5.90 -7.06 19.51
C ASP A 119 -6.88 -8.24 19.61
N ASP A 120 -7.46 -8.64 18.48
CA ASP A 120 -8.36 -9.79 18.37
C ASP A 120 -7.60 -11.15 18.35
N ASN A 121 -6.28 -11.15 18.52
CA ASN A 121 -5.40 -12.33 18.47
C ASN A 121 -5.48 -13.13 17.15
N VAL A 122 -5.82 -12.47 16.04
CA VAL A 122 -5.79 -13.05 14.70
C VAL A 122 -4.38 -13.03 14.14
N PHE A 123 -3.66 -11.93 14.31
CA PHE A 123 -2.23 -11.81 13.98
C PHE A 123 -1.39 -11.96 15.25
N LEU A 124 -0.30 -12.72 15.15
CA LEU A 124 0.55 -13.00 16.31
C LEU A 124 1.48 -11.81 16.58
N LYS A 125 1.58 -11.40 17.84
CA LYS A 125 2.51 -10.33 18.26
C LYS A 125 3.97 -10.67 17.92
N GLU A 126 4.32 -11.95 17.96
CA GLU A 126 5.65 -12.45 17.58
C GLU A 126 5.98 -12.15 16.10
N GLU A 127 5.00 -12.24 15.19
CA GLU A 127 5.18 -11.91 13.78
C GLU A 127 5.42 -10.41 13.57
N LEU A 128 4.75 -9.57 14.37
CA LEU A 128 5.01 -8.13 14.39
C LEU A 128 6.44 -7.84 14.86
N GLU A 129 6.90 -8.48 15.94
CA GLU A 129 8.28 -8.29 16.44
C GLU A 129 9.33 -8.75 15.43
N ILE A 130 9.12 -9.89 14.75
CA ILE A 130 10.00 -10.34 13.67
C ILE A 130 10.02 -9.32 12.52
N SER A 131 8.87 -8.76 12.17
CA SER A 131 8.75 -7.79 11.09
C SER A 131 9.46 -6.47 11.40
N LYS A 132 9.44 -6.01 12.66
CA LYS A 132 10.18 -4.82 13.11
C LYS A 132 11.69 -4.92 12.88
N GLY A 133 12.26 -6.13 13.01
CA GLY A 133 13.68 -6.39 12.77
C GLY A 133 14.04 -6.63 11.30
N SER A 134 13.07 -6.60 10.38
CA SER A 134 13.28 -6.98 8.99
C SER A 134 13.76 -5.80 8.12
N ILE A 135 14.80 -6.04 7.33
CA ILE A 135 15.27 -5.07 6.32
C ILE A 135 14.26 -4.82 5.20
N PHE A 136 13.23 -5.67 5.07
CA PHE A 136 12.24 -5.56 4.01
C PHE A 136 11.14 -4.51 4.30
N TYR A 137 11.05 -4.02 5.54
CA TYR A 137 9.97 -3.12 6.00
C TYR A 137 10.51 -1.79 6.54
N GLU A 138 11.52 -1.23 5.86
CA GLU A 138 12.20 0.01 6.24
C GLU A 138 11.28 1.25 6.23
N HIS A 139 10.22 1.25 5.41
CA HIS A 139 9.32 2.39 5.22
C HIS A 139 8.00 2.24 5.99
N ILE A 140 7.94 1.30 6.93
CA ILE A 140 6.83 1.13 7.87
C ILE A 140 7.19 1.78 9.20
N ASP A 141 6.36 2.73 9.64
CA ASP A 141 6.44 3.28 10.99
C ASP A 141 5.76 2.32 11.98
N PHE A 142 6.51 1.35 12.48
CA PHE A 142 6.02 0.37 13.45
C PHE A 142 5.61 0.97 14.80
N SER A 143 5.96 2.23 15.12
CA SER A 143 5.45 2.89 16.34
C SER A 143 3.94 3.15 16.26
N LYS A 144 3.40 3.15 15.04
CA LYS A 144 1.96 3.27 14.78
C LYS A 144 1.25 1.92 14.74
N LEU A 145 1.94 0.79 14.91
CA LEU A 145 1.37 -0.57 14.92
C LEU A 145 1.33 -1.13 16.35
#